data_AF-A0A9D9YIP0-F1
#
_entry.id   AF-A0A9D9YIP0-F1
#
_cell.length_a   1.000
_cell.length_b   1.000
_cell.length_c   1.000
_cell.angle_alpha   90.00
_cell.angle_beta   90.00
_cell.angle_gamma   90.00
#
_symmetry.space_group_name_H-M   'P 1'
#
loop_
_entity.id
_entity.type
_entity.pdbx_description
1 polymer ?
#
loop_
_entity_poly.entity_id
_entity_poly.type
_entity_poly.pdbx_seq_one_letter_code
_entity_poly.pdbx_strand_id
1 'polypeptide(L)'
;MAKDYKYLVAHTGRPTKFRKEFTEKLVEFFDIEPTLKELMEETEELGRDGQARKTSKKYKHVPNKFPTLVQFAKTIKVSYWSLQNWAEKGEDHNIQAKLAKNEGLSVKEVEMMKDLQEFSKAYKIAKELQQDFLMQNGLNGASPSAGYIFTAKNVTKMRDKVEQDITHRSVKPLLEFLTTENVHDNNSDEESRGS
;
A
#
# COMPACT_ATOMS: atom_id res chain seq x y z
N MET A 1 12.19 -16.93 -26.33
CA MET A 1 11.24 -15.94 -26.90
C MET A 1 11.31 -14.67 -26.09
N ALA A 2 11.67 -13.53 -26.70
CA ALA A 2 11.63 -12.23 -26.01
C ALA A 2 10.17 -11.85 -25.75
N LYS A 3 9.84 -11.50 -24.50
CA LYS A 3 8.50 -11.05 -24.14
C LYS A 3 8.30 -9.64 -24.71
N ASP A 4 7.32 -9.47 -25.59
CA ASP A 4 6.98 -8.17 -26.17
C ASP A 4 6.30 -7.31 -25.10
N TYR A 5 7.01 -6.27 -24.64
CA TYR A 5 6.55 -5.32 -23.62
C TYR A 5 6.23 -3.93 -24.20
N LYS A 6 6.10 -3.81 -25.53
CA LYS A 6 5.88 -2.52 -26.21
C LYS A 6 4.67 -1.75 -25.66
N TYR A 7 3.62 -2.46 -25.23
CA TYR A 7 2.40 -1.87 -24.64
C TYR A 7 2.59 -1.30 -23.23
N LEU A 8 3.68 -1.63 -22.52
CA LEU A 8 3.95 -1.11 -21.17
C LEU A 8 4.60 0.29 -21.19
N VAL A 9 5.32 0.62 -22.27
CA VAL A 9 6.09 1.88 -22.40
C VAL A 9 5.36 2.89 -23.29
N ALA A 10 4.44 2.43 -24.14
CA ALA A 10 3.75 3.26 -25.13
C ALA A 10 2.79 4.29 -24.49
N HIS A 11 3.33 5.44 -24.11
CA HIS A 11 2.59 6.70 -24.00
C HIS A 11 2.35 7.35 -25.37
N THR A 12 3.01 6.82 -26.41
CA THR A 12 3.03 7.37 -27.76
C THR A 12 2.24 6.45 -28.69
N GLY A 13 0.92 6.68 -28.77
CA GLY A 13 -0.01 5.95 -29.63
C GLY A 13 -1.48 6.35 -29.41
N ARG A 14 -2.40 5.88 -30.27
CA ARG A 14 -3.85 6.05 -30.07
C ARG A 14 -4.22 5.50 -28.69
N PRO A 15 -4.84 6.29 -27.79
CA PRO A 15 -5.22 5.81 -26.46
C PRO A 15 -6.02 4.52 -26.56
N THR A 16 -5.64 3.54 -25.75
CA THR A 16 -6.37 2.27 -25.67
C THR A 16 -7.80 2.56 -25.27
N LYS A 17 -8.76 2.05 -26.04
CA LYS A 17 -10.17 2.23 -25.73
C LYS A 17 -10.56 1.35 -24.55
N PHE A 18 -11.30 1.94 -23.62
CA PHE A 18 -11.93 1.21 -22.52
C PHE A 18 -12.93 0.19 -23.06
N ARG A 19 -13.05 -0.94 -22.37
CA ARG A 19 -14.04 -2.00 -22.63
C ARG A 19 -14.68 -2.41 -21.31
N LYS A 20 -16.00 -2.51 -21.28
CA LYS A 20 -16.78 -2.85 -20.08
C LYS A 20 -16.35 -4.17 -19.42
N GLU A 21 -16.00 -5.17 -20.23
CA GLU A 21 -15.51 -6.48 -19.75
C GLU A 21 -14.31 -6.39 -18.80
N PHE A 22 -13.54 -5.31 -18.87
CA PHE A 22 -12.39 -5.12 -17.98
C PHE A 22 -12.79 -4.87 -16.53
N THR A 23 -14.00 -4.35 -16.28
CA THR A 23 -14.51 -4.12 -14.93
C THR A 23 -14.67 -5.44 -14.17
N GLU A 24 -15.36 -6.41 -14.78
CA GLU A 24 -15.60 -7.72 -14.18
C GLU A 24 -14.29 -8.51 -14.04
N LYS A 25 -13.48 -8.55 -15.11
CA LYS A 25 -12.17 -9.22 -15.11
C LYS A 25 -11.21 -8.65 -14.07
N LEU A 26 -11.33 -7.36 -13.75
CA LEU A 26 -10.51 -6.72 -12.73
C LEU A 26 -10.84 -7.27 -11.34
N VAL A 27 -12.12 -7.36 -10.99
CA VAL A 27 -12.51 -7.91 -9.68
C VAL A 27 -12.11 -9.38 -9.59
N GLU A 28 -12.45 -10.18 -10.59
CA GLU A 28 -12.12 -11.61 -10.65
C GLU A 28 -10.61 -11.88 -10.53
N PHE A 29 -9.77 -11.05 -11.14
CA PHE A 29 -8.31 -11.22 -11.06
C PHE A 29 -7.75 -10.98 -9.65
N PHE A 30 -8.38 -10.10 -8.86
CA PHE A 30 -7.93 -9.77 -7.50
C PHE A 30 -8.66 -10.57 -6.42
N ASP A 31 -9.81 -11.14 -6.74
CA ASP A 31 -10.57 -12.05 -5.87
C ASP A 31 -9.98 -13.46 -5.91
N ILE A 32 -8.78 -13.61 -5.37
CA ILE A 32 -8.07 -14.87 -5.27
C ILE A 32 -7.72 -15.18 -3.82
N GLU A 33 -7.77 -16.46 -3.46
CA GLU A 33 -7.40 -16.88 -2.10
C GLU A 33 -5.92 -16.53 -1.81
N PRO A 34 -5.64 -15.89 -0.66
CA PRO A 34 -4.28 -15.46 -0.35
C PRO A 34 -3.30 -16.56 0.00
N THR A 35 -3.77 -17.74 0.41
CA THR A 35 -2.90 -18.88 0.71
C THR A 35 -3.37 -20.14 -0.01
N LEU A 36 -2.41 -20.97 -0.40
CA LEU A 36 -2.65 -22.33 -0.90
C LEU A 36 -2.28 -23.35 0.19
N LYS A 37 -3.02 -24.45 0.27
CA LYS A 37 -2.66 -25.59 1.14
C LYS A 37 -1.72 -26.52 0.39
N GLU A 38 -0.48 -26.61 0.85
CA GLU A 38 0.54 -27.50 0.29
C GLU A 38 0.76 -28.69 1.24
N LEU A 39 0.77 -29.92 0.70
CA LEU A 39 1.07 -31.13 1.47
C LEU A 39 2.59 -31.18 1.72
N MET A 40 3.00 -31.07 2.98
CA MET A 40 4.41 -31.07 3.35
C MET A 40 4.96 -32.46 3.59
N GLU A 41 4.17 -33.31 4.25
CA GLU A 41 4.62 -34.61 4.71
C GLU A 41 3.45 -35.57 4.74
N GLU A 42 3.66 -36.73 4.12
CA GLU A 42 2.79 -37.90 4.24
C GLU A 42 3.60 -38.95 5.00
N THR A 43 3.22 -39.19 6.25
CA THR A 43 3.87 -40.20 7.09
C THR A 43 2.97 -41.42 7.15
N GLU A 44 3.52 -42.58 6.77
CA GLU A 44 2.87 -43.86 6.94
C GLU A 44 3.44 -44.56 8.18
N GLU A 45 2.60 -44.75 9.20
CA GLU A 45 2.96 -45.58 10.35
C GLU A 45 2.72 -47.05 10.01
N LEU A 46 3.81 -47.80 9.86
CA LEU A 46 3.77 -49.25 9.70
C LEU A 46 3.54 -49.91 11.06
N GLY A 47 2.58 -50.84 11.12
CA GLY A 47 2.42 -51.74 12.26
C GLY A 47 3.59 -52.71 12.40
N ARG A 48 3.68 -53.40 13.54
CA ARG A 48 4.67 -54.48 13.76
C ARG A 48 4.62 -55.58 12.68
N ASP A 49 3.51 -55.67 11.97
CA ASP A 49 3.18 -56.67 10.96
C ASP A 49 3.61 -56.24 9.55
N GLY A 50 4.29 -55.08 9.41
CA GLY A 50 4.68 -54.50 8.12
C GLY A 50 3.53 -53.91 7.31
N GLN A 51 2.30 -53.93 7.82
CA GLN A 51 1.13 -53.30 7.19
C GLN A 51 0.96 -51.86 7.66
N ALA A 52 0.66 -50.94 6.74
CA ALA A 52 0.36 -49.55 7.06
C ALA A 52 -0.89 -49.48 7.94
N ARG A 53 -0.75 -48.94 9.16
CA ARG A 53 -1.85 -48.79 10.13
C ARG A 53 -2.45 -47.38 10.12
N LYS A 54 -1.68 -46.36 9.74
CA LYS A 54 -2.14 -44.97 9.74
C LYS A 54 -1.35 -44.12 8.75
N THR A 55 -2.08 -43.35 7.93
CA THR A 55 -1.49 -42.31 7.07
C THR A 55 -1.81 -40.95 7.69
N SER A 56 -0.78 -40.20 8.06
CA SER A 56 -0.90 -38.84 8.58
C SER A 56 -0.44 -37.84 7.53
N LYS A 57 -1.32 -36.88 7.17
CA LYS A 57 -1.02 -35.80 6.22
C LYS A 57 -0.81 -34.48 6.94
N LYS A 58 0.34 -33.85 6.76
CA LYS A 58 0.66 -32.54 7.30
C LYS A 58 0.62 -31.49 6.19
N TYR A 59 -0.22 -30.46 6.36
CA TYR A 59 -0.35 -29.37 5.41
C TYR A 59 0.32 -28.10 5.92
N LYS A 60 0.82 -27.28 5.00
CA LYS A 60 1.27 -25.90 5.27
C LYS A 60 0.55 -24.93 4.36
N HIS A 61 0.20 -23.78 4.94
CA HIS A 61 -0.29 -22.64 4.19
C HIS A 61 0.89 -21.88 3.60
N VAL A 62 0.93 -21.81 2.27
CA VAL A 62 1.95 -21.09 1.52
C VAL A 62 1.27 -19.90 0.83
N PRO A 63 1.91 -18.72 0.77
CA PRO A 63 1.33 -17.57 0.11
C PRO A 63 1.05 -17.88 -1.36
N ASN A 64 -0.15 -17.54 -1.81
CA ASN A 64 -0.47 -17.53 -3.23
C ASN A 64 0.28 -16.38 -3.92
N LYS A 65 0.31 -16.39 -5.25
CA LYS A 65 0.95 -15.33 -6.03
C LYS A 65 0.19 -14.02 -5.87
N PHE A 66 0.90 -12.98 -5.42
CA PHE A 66 0.33 -11.67 -5.20
C PHE A 66 -0.26 -11.05 -6.49
N PRO A 67 -1.54 -10.67 -6.50
CA PRO A 67 -2.16 -10.01 -7.66
C PRO A 67 -1.72 -8.54 -7.70
N THR A 68 -1.24 -8.08 -8.85
CA THR A 68 -0.81 -6.68 -9.05
C THR A 68 -1.52 -6.04 -10.22
N LEU A 69 -1.77 -4.74 -10.14
CA LEU A 69 -2.41 -3.98 -11.22
C LEU A 69 -1.57 -4.02 -12.51
N VAL A 70 -0.25 -4.05 -12.38
CA VAL A 70 0.67 -4.22 -13.50
C VAL A 70 0.50 -5.60 -14.14
N GLN A 71 0.35 -6.66 -13.34
CA GLN A 71 0.14 -8.00 -13.88
C GLN A 71 -1.23 -8.12 -14.56
N PHE A 72 -2.27 -7.54 -13.98
CA PHE A 72 -3.58 -7.45 -14.63
C PHE A 72 -3.51 -6.70 -15.97
N ALA A 73 -2.83 -5.54 -16.00
CA ALA A 73 -2.62 -4.77 -17.22
C ALA A 73 -1.93 -5.60 -18.32
N LYS A 74 -0.93 -6.42 -17.95
CA LYS A 74 -0.29 -7.37 -18.87
C LYS A 74 -1.26 -8.43 -19.39
N THR A 75 -2.13 -8.98 -18.54
CA THR A 75 -3.14 -9.98 -18.94
C THR A 75 -4.08 -9.46 -20.02
N ILE A 76 -4.57 -8.22 -19.86
CA ILE A 76 -5.47 -7.59 -20.84
C ILE A 76 -4.74 -6.81 -21.95
N LYS A 77 -3.40 -6.83 -21.95
CA LYS A 77 -2.50 -6.16 -22.90
C LYS A 77 -2.69 -4.64 -22.98
N VAL A 78 -2.80 -3.99 -21.82
CA VAL A 78 -2.86 -2.53 -21.72
C VAL A 78 -1.76 -2.00 -20.80
N SER A 79 -1.50 -0.69 -20.86
CA SER A 79 -0.56 -0.05 -19.94
C SER A 79 -1.20 0.14 -18.56
N TYR A 80 -0.39 0.12 -17.50
CA TYR A 80 -0.86 0.46 -16.15
C TYR A 80 -1.50 1.86 -16.10
N TRP A 81 -0.90 2.83 -16.80
CA TRP A 81 -1.43 4.19 -16.92
C TRP A 81 -2.83 4.24 -17.53
N SER A 82 -3.16 3.34 -18.46
CA SER A 82 -4.51 3.27 -19.03
C SER A 82 -5.54 2.88 -17.97
N LEU A 83 -5.23 1.91 -17.10
CA LEU A 83 -6.11 1.52 -15.99
C LEU A 83 -6.34 2.70 -15.04
N GLN A 84 -5.25 3.37 -14.65
CA GLN A 84 -5.31 4.52 -13.76
C GLN A 84 -6.14 5.66 -14.36
N ASN A 85 -5.89 6.03 -15.62
CA ASN A 85 -6.63 7.07 -16.32
C ASN A 85 -8.12 6.75 -16.45
N TRP A 86 -8.50 5.49 -16.66
CA TRP A 86 -9.93 5.11 -16.71
C TRP A 86 -10.59 5.22 -15.35
N ALA A 87 -9.91 4.78 -14.28
CA ALA A 87 -10.43 4.90 -12.92
C ALA A 87 -10.59 6.38 -12.50
N GLU A 88 -9.61 7.23 -12.79
CA GLU A 88 -9.66 8.67 -12.51
C GLU A 88 -10.79 9.36 -13.28
N LYS A 89 -10.98 9.03 -14.56
CA LYS A 89 -12.10 9.57 -15.37
C LYS A 89 -13.48 9.19 -14.81
N GLY A 90 -13.61 8.01 -14.20
CA GLY A 90 -14.86 7.61 -13.54
C GLY A 90 -15.17 8.43 -12.28
N GLU A 91 -14.17 9.06 -11.67
CA GLU A 91 -14.33 9.88 -10.47
C GLU A 91 -14.48 11.37 -10.75
N ASP A 92 -14.26 11.81 -11.99
CA ASP A 92 -14.26 13.23 -12.35
C ASP A 92 -15.62 13.87 -12.01
N HIS A 93 -15.62 14.74 -11.00
CA HIS A 93 -16.80 15.43 -10.51
C HIS A 93 -17.48 16.29 -11.59
N ASN A 94 -16.72 16.82 -12.55
CA ASN A 94 -17.29 17.61 -13.64
C ASN A 94 -18.11 16.72 -14.59
N ILE A 95 -17.64 15.49 -14.81
CA ILE A 95 -18.35 14.49 -15.62
C ILE A 95 -19.62 14.04 -14.91
N GLN A 96 -19.54 13.78 -13.60
CA GLN A 96 -20.69 13.43 -12.76
C GLN A 96 -21.79 14.51 -12.79
N ALA A 97 -21.39 15.77 -12.65
CA ALA A 97 -22.31 16.91 -12.69
C ALA A 97 -23.00 17.06 -14.05
N LYS A 98 -22.27 16.82 -15.15
CA LYS A 98 -22.84 16.81 -16.51
C LYS A 98 -23.82 15.66 -16.72
N LEU A 99 -23.50 14.47 -16.21
CA LEU A 99 -24.36 13.29 -16.28
C LEU A 99 -25.67 13.51 -15.51
N ALA A 100 -25.61 14.18 -14.36
CA ALA A 100 -26.80 14.54 -13.57
C ALA A 100 -27.71 15.56 -14.26
N LYS A 101 -27.16 16.44 -15.10
CA LYS A 101 -27.91 17.48 -15.82
C LYS A 101 -28.41 17.05 -17.20
N ASN A 102 -27.94 15.91 -17.74
CA ASN A 102 -28.24 15.43 -19.10
C ASN A 102 -28.01 16.50 -20.20
N GLU A 103 -27.11 17.45 -19.97
CA GLU A 103 -26.89 18.59 -20.88
C GLU A 103 -25.81 18.28 -21.91
N GLY A 104 -26.20 18.19 -23.18
CA GLY A 104 -25.25 18.18 -24.30
C GLY A 104 -24.42 16.91 -24.48
N LEU A 105 -24.80 15.79 -23.85
CA LEU A 105 -24.16 14.49 -24.06
C LEU A 105 -24.97 13.58 -25.00
N SER A 106 -24.24 12.89 -25.86
CA SER A 106 -24.77 11.77 -26.64
C SER A 106 -25.09 10.57 -25.73
N VAL A 107 -26.10 9.78 -26.11
CA VAL A 107 -26.46 8.51 -25.42
C VAL A 107 -25.24 7.60 -25.22
N LYS A 108 -24.36 7.53 -26.22
CA LYS A 108 -23.13 6.72 -26.15
C LYS A 108 -22.11 7.24 -25.14
N GLU A 109 -22.05 8.57 -24.96
CA GLU A 109 -21.14 9.18 -23.99
C GLU A 109 -21.64 8.95 -22.56
N VAL A 110 -22.95 9.05 -22.34
CA VAL A 110 -23.58 8.74 -21.05
C VAL A 110 -23.31 7.28 -20.65
N GLU A 111 -23.48 6.34 -21.58
CA GLU A 111 -23.21 4.92 -21.32
C GLU A 111 -21.74 4.67 -21.00
N MET A 112 -20.82 5.21 -21.82
CA MET A 112 -19.37 5.09 -21.57
C MET A 112 -18.96 5.67 -20.21
N MET A 113 -19.55 6.80 -19.80
CA MET A 113 -19.28 7.42 -18.50
C MET A 113 -19.77 6.56 -17.35
N LYS A 114 -20.97 5.95 -17.46
CA LYS A 114 -21.47 5.00 -16.46
C LYS A 114 -20.54 3.79 -16.34
N ASP A 115 -20.09 3.22 -17.46
CA ASP A 115 -19.16 2.09 -17.40
C ASP A 115 -17.81 2.47 -16.77
N LEU A 116 -17.31 3.70 -16.99
CA LEU A 116 -16.10 4.20 -16.33
C LEU A 116 -16.28 4.41 -14.82
N GLN A 117 -17.48 4.80 -14.38
CA GLN A 117 -17.81 4.88 -12.96
C GLN A 117 -17.82 3.50 -12.31
N GLU A 118 -18.41 2.50 -12.97
CA GLU A 118 -18.37 1.11 -12.52
C GLU A 118 -16.93 0.60 -12.46
N PHE A 119 -16.12 0.90 -13.48
CA PHE A 119 -14.70 0.55 -13.49
C PHE A 119 -13.93 1.20 -12.34
N SER A 120 -14.18 2.48 -12.04
CA SER A 120 -13.57 3.17 -10.91
C SER A 120 -13.89 2.51 -9.57
N LYS A 121 -15.16 2.11 -9.37
CA LYS A 121 -15.57 1.34 -8.18
C LYS A 121 -14.85 -0.01 -8.11
N ALA A 122 -14.83 -0.77 -9.20
CA ALA A 122 -14.10 -2.03 -9.29
C ALA A 122 -12.60 -1.86 -9.01
N TYR A 123 -12.00 -0.77 -9.47
CA TYR A 123 -10.60 -0.44 -9.23
C TYR A 123 -10.29 -0.16 -7.76
N LYS A 124 -11.21 0.46 -7.02
CA LYS A 124 -11.10 0.61 -5.55
C LYS A 124 -11.21 -0.74 -4.85
N ILE A 125 -12.20 -1.54 -5.22
CA ILE A 125 -12.41 -2.89 -4.67
C ILE A 125 -11.16 -3.74 -4.92
N ALA A 126 -10.58 -3.72 -6.11
CA ALA A 126 -9.35 -4.45 -6.42
C ALA A 126 -8.17 -4.02 -5.53
N LYS A 127 -8.05 -2.72 -5.22
CA LYS A 127 -7.04 -2.23 -4.27
C LYS A 127 -7.34 -2.70 -2.83
N GLU A 128 -8.59 -2.76 -2.42
CA GLU A 128 -8.98 -3.28 -1.09
C GLU A 128 -8.68 -4.77 -0.99
N LEU A 129 -9.04 -5.57 -2.00
CA LEU A 129 -8.69 -6.99 -2.09
C LEU A 129 -7.17 -7.20 -2.09
N GLN A 130 -6.42 -6.35 -2.79
CA GLN A 130 -4.97 -6.39 -2.76
C GLN A 130 -4.39 -6.13 -1.35
N GLN A 131 -5.00 -5.23 -0.59
CA GLN A 131 -4.61 -4.95 0.80
C GLN A 131 -4.97 -6.12 1.72
N ASP A 132 -6.18 -6.66 1.58
CA ASP A 132 -6.65 -7.81 2.35
C ASP A 132 -5.80 -9.05 2.12
N PHE A 133 -5.46 -9.33 0.86
CA PHE A 133 -4.54 -10.41 0.47
C PHE A 133 -3.21 -10.33 1.22
N LEU A 134 -2.65 -9.13 1.35
CA LEU A 134 -1.41 -8.91 2.11
C LEU A 134 -1.67 -9.16 3.60
N MET A 135 -2.71 -8.57 4.18
CA MET A 135 -3.05 -8.75 5.60
C MET A 135 -3.21 -10.21 5.98
N GLN A 136 -3.96 -11.00 5.20
CA GLN A 136 -4.16 -12.41 5.45
C GLN A 136 -2.83 -13.21 5.37
N ASN A 137 -1.97 -12.90 4.40
CA ASN A 137 -0.66 -13.55 4.28
C ASN A 137 0.31 -13.19 5.43
N GLY A 138 0.24 -11.95 5.92
CA GLY A 138 0.98 -11.51 7.10
C GLY A 138 0.50 -12.20 8.38
N LEU A 139 -0.82 -12.26 8.60
CA LEU A 139 -1.43 -12.88 9.78
C LEU A 139 -1.22 -14.40 9.83
N ASN A 140 -1.28 -15.08 8.67
CA ASN A 140 -1.03 -16.52 8.59
C ASN A 140 0.45 -16.90 8.80
N GLY A 141 1.35 -15.92 8.97
CA GLY A 141 2.80 -16.17 9.07
C GLY A 141 3.41 -16.79 7.81
N ALA A 142 2.67 -16.74 6.70
CA ALA A 142 3.02 -17.40 5.45
C ALA A 142 4.11 -16.60 4.69
N SER A 143 4.19 -15.29 4.93
CA SER A 143 5.23 -14.40 4.38
C SER A 143 6.27 -14.00 5.43
N PRO A 144 7.57 -13.89 5.08
CA PRO A 144 8.59 -13.37 5.99
C PRO A 144 8.26 -11.96 6.49
N SER A 145 8.32 -11.75 7.81
CA SER A 145 7.90 -10.50 8.47
C SER A 145 8.59 -9.25 7.90
N ALA A 146 9.90 -9.32 7.65
CA ALA A 146 10.67 -8.19 7.10
C ALA A 146 10.19 -7.76 5.70
N GLY A 147 10.00 -8.71 4.78
CA GLY A 147 9.50 -8.42 3.43
C GLY A 147 8.04 -7.95 3.43
N TYR A 148 7.25 -8.47 4.37
CA TYR A 148 5.87 -8.07 4.57
C TYR A 148 5.75 -6.60 5.00
N ILE A 149 6.56 -6.15 5.97
CA ILE A 149 6.52 -4.76 6.48
C ILE A 149 6.73 -3.74 5.34
N PHE A 150 7.73 -3.95 4.48
CA PHE A 150 8.00 -3.02 3.37
C PHE A 150 6.86 -3.01 2.35
N THR A 151 6.31 -4.17 2.02
CA THR A 151 5.22 -4.27 1.05
C THR A 151 3.93 -3.68 1.62
N ALA A 152 3.62 -4.00 2.88
CA ALA A 152 2.43 -3.50 3.57
C ALA A 152 2.44 -1.98 3.65
N LYS A 153 3.54 -1.36 4.09
CA LYS A 153 3.65 0.12 4.19
C LYS A 153 3.47 0.85 2.85
N ASN A 154 3.89 0.24 1.75
CA ASN A 154 3.85 0.88 0.42
C ASN A 154 2.54 0.62 -0.34
N VAL A 155 1.90 -0.53 -0.10
CA VAL A 155 0.72 -0.96 -0.86
C VAL A 155 -0.58 -0.78 -0.07
N THR A 156 -0.51 -0.90 1.26
CA THR A 156 -1.64 -0.68 2.15
C THR A 156 -1.53 0.69 2.83
N LYS A 157 -2.53 1.03 3.65
CA LYS A 157 -2.55 2.28 4.42
C LYS A 157 -1.82 2.16 5.78
N MET A 158 -1.11 1.05 6.04
CA MET A 158 -0.45 0.79 7.32
C MET A 158 0.79 1.68 7.50
N ARG A 159 0.98 2.18 8.72
CA ARG A 159 2.16 2.94 9.13
C ARG A 159 2.57 2.55 10.54
N ASP A 160 3.87 2.60 10.80
CA ASP A 160 4.36 2.46 12.17
C ASP A 160 3.98 3.74 12.94
N LYS A 161 3.46 3.56 14.16
CA LYS A 161 3.23 4.64 15.11
C LYS A 161 4.22 4.48 16.26
N VAL A 162 4.97 5.53 16.56
CA VAL A 162 5.87 5.60 17.71
C VAL A 162 5.37 6.71 18.61
N GLU A 163 5.12 6.40 19.89
CA GLU A 163 4.84 7.39 20.93
C GLU A 163 6.14 7.67 21.67
N GLN A 164 6.52 8.93 21.79
CA GLN A 164 7.74 9.37 22.48
C GLN A 164 7.35 10.21 23.69
N ASP A 165 7.69 9.73 24.88
CA ASP A 165 7.60 10.52 26.10
C ASP A 165 8.82 11.44 26.18
N ILE A 166 8.61 12.72 25.86
CA ILE A 166 9.63 13.75 26.05
C ILE A 166 9.63 14.14 27.53
N THR A 167 10.37 13.40 28.35
CA THR A 167 10.71 13.85 29.70
C THR A 167 11.79 14.92 29.60
N HIS A 168 11.38 16.19 29.64
CA HIS A 168 12.33 17.28 29.78
C HIS A 168 13.07 17.16 31.12
N ARG A 169 14.36 16.83 31.08
CA ARG A 169 15.26 17.11 32.21
C ARG A 169 15.27 18.63 32.36
N SER A 170 14.73 19.15 33.48
CA SER A 170 14.78 20.58 33.79
C SER A 170 16.22 21.07 33.62
N VAL A 171 16.48 21.82 32.55
CA VAL A 171 17.75 22.49 32.35
C VAL A 171 17.65 23.74 33.20
N LYS A 172 18.33 23.77 34.34
CA LYS A 172 18.45 24.97 35.16
C LYS A 172 18.88 26.12 34.23
N PRO A 173 18.14 27.24 34.18
CA PRO A 173 18.43 28.31 33.25
C PRO A 173 19.83 28.89 33.53
N LEU A 174 20.62 29.10 32.47
CA LEU A 174 21.98 29.68 32.51
C LEU A 174 22.06 31.02 33.27
N LEU A 175 20.93 31.67 33.49
CA LEU A 175 20.77 32.87 34.31
C LEU A 175 21.18 32.67 35.78
N GLU A 176 21.15 31.45 36.30
CA GLU A 176 21.56 31.15 37.69
C GLU A 176 23.09 31.23 37.88
N PHE A 177 23.89 31.19 36.80
CA PHE A 177 25.36 31.35 36.82
C PHE A 177 25.83 32.80 36.66
N LEU A 178 24.91 33.75 36.43
CA LEU A 178 25.23 35.17 36.26
C LEU A 178 25.12 35.95 37.58
N THR A 179 25.22 35.30 38.74
CA THR A 179 25.25 36.00 40.03
C THR A 179 26.37 37.04 40.04
N THR A 180 26.01 38.25 40.43
CA THR A 180 26.72 39.53 40.24
C THR A 180 27.97 39.71 41.11
N GLU A 181 28.75 38.66 41.36
CA GLU A 181 29.91 38.71 42.26
C GLU A 181 31.24 39.05 41.56
N ASN A 182 31.24 39.33 40.26
CA ASN A 182 32.45 39.75 39.52
C ASN A 182 32.25 41.05 38.71
N VAL A 183 31.56 42.04 39.28
CA VAL A 183 31.72 43.43 38.83
C VAL A 183 32.88 44.01 39.65
N HIS A 184 34.08 44.05 39.06
CA HIS A 184 35.22 44.72 39.67
C HIS A 184 35.05 46.23 39.42
N ASP A 185 34.51 46.95 40.40
CA ASP A 185 34.39 48.41 40.37
C ASP A 185 35.79 49.04 40.48
N ASN A 186 36.39 49.35 39.33
CA ASN A 186 37.68 50.06 39.23
C ASN A 186 37.50 51.58 39.25
N ASN A 187 36.76 52.14 40.23
CA ASN A 187 36.76 53.58 40.46
C ASN A 187 36.23 53.98 41.85
N SER A 188 37.14 54.28 42.80
CA SER A 188 36.94 55.24 43.89
C SER A 188 38.28 55.59 44.54
N ASP A 189 38.93 56.57 43.92
CA ASP A 189 39.54 57.78 44.48
C ASP A 189 40.59 57.72 45.61
N GLU A 190 41.79 58.16 45.21
CA GLU A 190 42.66 59.03 46.00
C GLU A 190 41.87 60.18 46.64
N GLU A 191 41.78 60.22 47.98
CA GLU A 191 41.79 61.48 48.73
C GLU A 191 42.02 61.23 50.23
N SER A 192 43.21 61.62 50.72
CA SER A 192 43.48 62.22 52.05
C SER A 192 44.87 61.84 52.57
N ARG A 193 45.86 62.64 52.18
CA ARG A 193 47.06 62.89 52.97
C ARG A 193 46.74 64.01 53.97
N GLY A 194 47.03 63.77 55.25
CA GLY A 194 47.56 64.80 56.15
C GLY A 194 46.61 65.35 57.21
N SER A 195 46.79 64.91 58.45
CA SER A 195 47.46 65.69 59.51
C SER A 195 47.91 64.76 60.64
#